data_AF-D5C545-F1
#
_entry.id   AF-D5C545-F1
#
_cell.length_a   1.000
_cell.length_b   1.000
_cell.length_c   1.000
_cell.angle_alpha   90.00
_cell.angle_beta   90.00
_cell.angle_gamma   90.00
#
_symmetry.space_group_name_H-M   'P 1'
#
loop_
_entity.id
_entity.type
_entity.pdbx_description
1 polymer ?
#
loop_
_entity_poly.entity_id
_entity_poly.type
_entity_poly.pdbx_seq_one_letter_code
_entity_poly.pdbx_strand_id
1 'polypeptide(L)'
;MLKRLVVFYTLLLTPFSSSWAISFTPFGPHGEGGFINGQTFFFNDDGAVFELDAFLNIEGLDLNGGAIGTSAQFSFDPLPPGLTFDFSPSLSSDLTDLNLTYTFSNTTTEAFPNIKFFSFLDTDIAESISPFNEFGQAFGTIGSGAADSAPDSWEIDEPGFLFGDIFVNLLLGTLDNTNAIPQTFPEDVSMALGFDLGNLNPLETITVDIFLSEDSDFIGDFFLTQEDLNPLSLASITMSGQSSIQQNSIPEPNTWLLLTTGLIALGGILTKKK
;
A
#
# COMPACT_ATOMS: atom_id res chain seq x y z
N MET A 1 -25.17 -68.35 -21.28
CA MET A 1 -24.52 -67.19 -21.93
C MET A 1 -25.05 -65.93 -21.25
N LEU A 2 -24.34 -65.40 -20.25
CA LEU A 2 -24.77 -64.24 -19.47
C LEU A 2 -23.98 -63.02 -19.97
N LYS A 3 -24.64 -62.08 -20.66
CA LYS A 3 -24.03 -60.82 -21.10
C LYS A 3 -23.91 -59.90 -19.88
N ARG A 4 -22.68 -59.62 -19.43
CA ARG A 4 -22.41 -58.59 -18.42
C ARG A 4 -22.55 -57.22 -19.08
N LEU A 5 -23.48 -56.42 -18.56
CA LEU A 5 -23.62 -55.00 -18.87
C LEU A 5 -22.58 -54.25 -18.04
N VAL A 6 -21.58 -53.65 -18.70
CA VAL A 6 -20.62 -52.74 -18.05
C VAL A 6 -21.24 -51.34 -18.12
N VAL A 7 -21.63 -50.82 -16.97
CA VAL A 7 -22.09 -49.43 -16.83
C VAL A 7 -20.86 -48.58 -16.54
N PHE A 8 -20.47 -47.74 -17.50
CA PHE A 8 -19.47 -46.69 -17.28
C PHE A 8 -20.17 -45.53 -16.57
N TYR A 9 -19.79 -45.28 -15.32
CA TYR A 9 -20.08 -44.01 -14.66
C TYR A 9 -19.06 -42.98 -15.16
N THR A 10 -19.50 -42.07 -16.02
CA THR A 10 -18.72 -40.86 -16.31
C THR A 10 -18.84 -39.97 -15.09
N LEU A 11 -17.79 -39.92 -14.27
CA LEU A 11 -17.67 -38.92 -13.21
C LEU A 11 -17.49 -37.56 -13.92
N LEU A 12 -18.57 -36.77 -14.00
CA LEU A 12 -18.47 -35.36 -14.36
C LEU A 12 -17.81 -34.65 -13.18
N LEU A 13 -16.49 -34.49 -13.25
CA LEU A 13 -15.77 -33.49 -12.47
C LEU A 13 -16.27 -32.14 -13.00
N THR A 14 -17.15 -31.48 -12.26
CA THR A 14 -17.32 -30.03 -12.42
C THR A 14 -15.98 -29.42 -12.04
N PRO A 15 -15.35 -28.60 -12.92
CA PRO A 15 -14.22 -27.82 -12.47
C PRO A 15 -14.73 -26.94 -11.32
N PHE A 16 -14.10 -27.05 -10.15
CA PHE A 16 -14.14 -25.95 -9.19
C PHE A 16 -13.49 -24.77 -9.93
N SER A 17 -14.29 -23.81 -10.38
CA SER A 17 -13.77 -22.50 -10.72
C SER A 17 -13.64 -21.77 -9.40
N SER A 18 -12.46 -21.81 -8.77
CA SER A 18 -12.06 -20.67 -7.96
C SER A 18 -11.88 -19.54 -8.97
N SER A 19 -12.86 -18.64 -9.08
CA SER A 19 -12.60 -17.41 -9.82
C SER A 19 -11.76 -16.53 -8.91
N TRP A 20 -10.46 -16.57 -9.11
CA TRP A 20 -9.57 -15.53 -8.61
C TRP A 20 -10.07 -14.20 -9.19
N ALA A 21 -10.55 -13.34 -8.31
CA ALA A 21 -11.24 -12.11 -8.66
C ALA A 21 -11.38 -11.23 -7.43
N ILE A 22 -10.51 -10.23 -7.34
CA ILE A 22 -10.64 -9.15 -6.39
C ILE A 22 -11.87 -8.32 -6.74
N SER A 23 -12.69 -8.03 -5.74
CA SER A 23 -13.86 -7.17 -5.91
C SER A 23 -13.99 -6.17 -4.77
N PHE A 24 -14.33 -4.92 -5.11
CA PHE A 24 -14.53 -3.88 -4.11
C PHE A 24 -15.59 -2.87 -4.53
N THR A 25 -16.24 -2.29 -3.52
CA THR A 25 -17.01 -1.05 -3.61
C THR A 25 -16.06 0.15 -3.47
N PRO A 26 -16.46 1.39 -3.82
CA PRO A 26 -15.55 2.53 -3.73
C PRO A 26 -14.88 2.65 -2.35
N PHE A 27 -13.56 2.86 -2.35
CA PHE A 27 -12.78 3.13 -1.14
C PHE A 27 -13.19 4.46 -0.49
N GLY A 28 -12.76 4.64 0.76
CA GLY A 28 -12.84 5.92 1.44
C GLY A 28 -12.01 7.02 0.76
N PRO A 29 -12.22 8.28 1.16
CA PRO A 29 -11.55 9.44 0.57
C PRO A 29 -10.01 9.39 0.63
N HIS A 30 -9.44 8.61 1.56
CA HIS A 30 -7.99 8.46 1.71
C HIS A 30 -7.47 7.08 1.27
N GLY A 31 -8.32 6.27 0.63
CA GLY A 31 -7.98 4.92 0.19
C GLY A 31 -8.17 3.85 1.26
N GLU A 32 -8.71 4.22 2.42
CA GLU A 32 -9.11 3.28 3.46
C GLU A 32 -10.26 2.38 2.99
N GLY A 33 -10.25 1.13 3.46
CA GLY A 33 -11.11 0.07 2.97
C GLY A 33 -11.37 -1.04 3.96
N GLY A 34 -12.12 -2.05 3.51
CA GLY A 34 -12.56 -3.16 4.34
C GLY A 34 -13.80 -2.88 5.20
N PHE A 35 -14.21 -3.91 5.95
CA PHE A 35 -15.43 -3.94 6.73
C PHE A 35 -15.52 -2.81 7.77
N ILE A 36 -14.43 -2.52 8.48
CA ILE A 36 -14.37 -1.43 9.47
C ILE A 36 -14.69 -0.05 8.85
N ASN A 37 -14.30 0.14 7.60
CA ASN A 37 -14.51 1.38 6.85
C ASN A 37 -15.83 1.39 6.06
N GLY A 38 -16.71 0.41 6.27
CA GLY A 38 -18.01 0.31 5.60
C GLY A 38 -17.90 -0.01 4.11
N GLN A 39 -16.75 -0.50 3.67
CA GLN A 39 -16.51 -0.93 2.30
C GLN A 39 -16.67 -2.44 2.20
N THR A 40 -17.34 -2.90 1.14
CA THR A 40 -17.26 -4.29 0.71
C THR A 40 -15.99 -4.44 -0.14
N PHE A 41 -15.05 -5.28 0.32
CA PHE A 41 -13.81 -5.61 -0.37
C PHE A 41 -13.47 -7.09 -0.09
N PHE A 42 -13.41 -7.88 -1.16
CA PHE A 42 -13.16 -9.31 -1.12
C PHE A 42 -11.98 -9.72 -2.01
N PHE A 43 -11.30 -10.74 -1.54
CA PHE A 43 -10.34 -11.59 -2.23
C PHE A 43 -11.04 -12.94 -2.50
N ASN A 44 -11.12 -13.36 -3.76
CA ASN A 44 -11.83 -14.58 -4.17
C ASN A 44 -13.30 -14.58 -3.71
N ASP A 45 -13.91 -15.77 -3.68
CA ASP A 45 -15.30 -15.96 -3.22
C ASP A 45 -15.45 -15.96 -1.69
N ASP A 46 -14.36 -16.21 -0.93
CA ASP A 46 -14.38 -16.54 0.50
C ASP A 46 -13.37 -15.74 1.35
N GLY A 47 -12.63 -14.78 0.78
CA GLY A 47 -11.67 -13.93 1.51
C GLY A 47 -12.21 -12.52 1.69
N ALA A 48 -12.27 -12.03 2.92
CA ALA A 48 -12.79 -10.70 3.24
C ALA A 48 -11.70 -9.80 3.80
N VAL A 49 -11.69 -8.54 3.37
CA VAL A 49 -10.81 -7.53 3.96
C VAL A 49 -11.50 -6.93 5.17
N PHE A 50 -10.96 -7.18 6.36
CA PHE A 50 -11.45 -6.57 7.58
C PHE A 50 -11.05 -5.10 7.63
N GLU A 51 -9.77 -4.81 7.37
CA GLU A 51 -9.22 -3.46 7.34
C GLU A 51 -8.16 -3.32 6.24
N LEU A 52 -8.28 -2.26 5.45
CA LEU A 52 -7.18 -1.73 4.65
C LEU A 52 -7.01 -0.28 5.06
N ASP A 53 -5.80 0.11 5.45
CA ASP A 53 -5.52 1.51 5.78
C ASP A 53 -4.07 1.88 5.42
N ALA A 54 -3.78 3.17 5.52
CA ALA A 54 -2.46 3.70 5.37
C ALA A 54 -2.13 4.67 6.52
N PHE A 55 -0.83 4.78 6.81
CA PHE A 55 -0.32 5.65 7.85
C PHE A 55 0.78 6.54 7.29
N LEU A 56 0.87 7.76 7.81
CA LEU A 56 1.92 8.71 7.46
C LEU A 56 2.60 9.22 8.72
N ASN A 57 3.92 9.15 8.72
CA ASN A 57 4.78 9.76 9.72
C ASN A 57 5.63 10.85 9.06
N ILE A 58 5.79 11.99 9.71
CA ILE A 58 6.70 13.04 9.25
C ILE A 58 7.53 13.46 10.46
N GLU A 59 8.86 13.48 10.30
CA GLU A 59 9.75 13.79 11.41
C GLU A 59 9.43 15.15 12.02
N GLY A 60 9.30 15.18 13.35
CA GLY A 60 9.06 16.40 14.11
C GLY A 60 7.60 16.87 14.13
N LEU A 61 6.68 16.15 13.49
CA LEU A 61 5.25 16.41 13.57
C LEU A 61 4.54 15.35 14.42
N ASP A 62 3.55 15.79 15.20
CA ASP A 62 2.57 14.94 15.86
C ASP A 62 1.28 15.02 15.03
N LEU A 63 1.00 13.95 14.29
CA LEU A 63 -0.11 13.93 13.33
C LEU A 63 -1.38 13.28 13.88
N ASN A 64 -1.33 12.63 15.06
CA ASN A 64 -2.49 11.97 15.69
C ASN A 64 -2.97 12.68 16.97
N GLY A 65 -2.49 13.89 17.22
CA GLY A 65 -3.01 14.75 18.28
C GLY A 65 -2.64 14.29 19.69
N GLY A 66 -1.47 13.67 19.86
CA GLY A 66 -0.95 13.23 21.14
C GLY A 66 -1.51 11.89 21.61
N ALA A 67 -1.97 11.05 20.68
CA ALA A 67 -2.22 9.64 20.94
C ALA A 67 -0.89 8.88 21.11
N ILE A 68 -0.94 7.54 21.08
CA ILE A 68 0.31 6.76 21.04
C ILE A 68 1.00 7.03 19.70
N GLY A 69 2.30 7.31 19.74
CA GLY A 69 3.07 7.62 18.54
C GLY A 69 2.78 8.98 17.94
N THR A 70 3.08 9.15 16.65
CA THR A 70 2.93 10.43 15.95
C THR A 70 2.45 10.29 14.52
N SER A 71 2.22 9.06 14.04
CA SER A 71 1.72 8.81 12.69
C SER A 71 0.22 9.09 12.60
N ALA A 72 -0.21 9.72 11.51
CA ALA A 72 -1.62 9.84 11.16
C ALA A 72 -2.12 8.55 10.52
N GLN A 73 -3.22 8.01 11.02
CA GLN A 73 -4.00 6.97 10.34
C GLN A 73 -4.96 7.61 9.33
N PHE A 74 -4.99 7.15 8.08
CA PHE A 74 -5.72 7.86 7.02
C PHE A 74 -7.23 7.84 7.19
N SER A 75 -7.79 6.76 7.72
CA SER A 75 -9.23 6.69 8.04
C SER A 75 -9.68 7.65 9.14
N PHE A 76 -8.76 8.20 9.95
CA PHE A 76 -9.10 8.92 11.18
C PHE A 76 -8.51 10.33 11.27
N ASP A 77 -7.23 10.48 10.96
CA ASP A 77 -6.45 11.69 11.20
C ASP A 77 -6.35 12.58 9.95
N PRO A 78 -6.34 13.91 10.13
CA PRO A 78 -6.10 14.83 9.02
C PRO A 78 -4.62 14.85 8.63
N LEU A 79 -4.36 14.98 7.33
CA LEU A 79 -3.00 15.24 6.82
C LEU A 79 -2.54 16.67 7.14
N PRO A 80 -1.22 16.90 7.29
CA PRO A 80 -0.69 18.20 7.64
C PRO A 80 -0.96 19.26 6.54
N PRO A 81 -1.21 20.52 6.91
CA PRO A 81 -1.46 21.58 5.93
C PRO A 81 -0.34 21.70 4.89
N GLY A 82 -0.73 21.78 3.62
CA GLY A 82 0.21 21.97 2.51
C GLY A 82 0.78 20.67 1.92
N LEU A 83 0.55 19.53 2.56
CA LEU A 83 0.68 18.22 1.93
C LEU A 83 -0.65 17.88 1.27
N THR A 84 -0.68 17.82 -0.07
CA THR A 84 -1.86 17.35 -0.81
C THR A 84 -1.76 15.87 -1.09
N PHE A 85 -2.91 15.24 -1.21
CA PHE A 85 -3.07 13.81 -1.33
C PHE A 85 -4.06 13.47 -2.44
N ASP A 86 -3.70 12.49 -3.26
CA ASP A 86 -4.58 11.85 -4.25
C ASP A 86 -4.46 10.33 -4.12
N PHE A 87 -5.59 9.63 -4.28
CA PHE A 87 -5.68 8.17 -4.26
C PHE A 87 -6.37 7.63 -5.51
N SER A 88 -5.87 6.53 -6.06
CA SER A 88 -6.49 5.84 -7.18
C SER A 88 -6.30 4.32 -7.09
N PRO A 89 -7.39 3.54 -7.05
CA PRO A 89 -7.33 2.09 -7.20
C PRO A 89 -7.47 1.67 -8.67
N SER A 90 -6.80 0.60 -9.08
CA SER A 90 -7.00 -0.03 -10.38
C SER A 90 -6.83 -1.54 -10.33
N LEU A 91 -7.75 -2.27 -10.97
CA LEU A 91 -7.68 -3.71 -11.14
C LEU A 91 -6.91 -4.10 -12.41
N SER A 92 -6.21 -5.23 -12.35
CA SER A 92 -5.67 -5.92 -13.52
C SER A 92 -6.79 -6.38 -14.47
N SER A 93 -6.41 -6.78 -15.69
CA SER A 93 -7.40 -7.18 -16.71
C SER A 93 -8.09 -8.52 -16.42
N ASP A 94 -7.43 -9.38 -15.67
CA ASP A 94 -7.92 -10.67 -15.15
C ASP A 94 -8.54 -10.55 -13.76
N LEU A 95 -8.49 -9.37 -13.14
CA LEU A 95 -9.07 -9.04 -11.83
C LEU A 95 -8.38 -9.74 -10.65
N THR A 96 -7.20 -10.33 -10.85
CA THR A 96 -6.44 -11.00 -9.79
C THR A 96 -5.52 -10.06 -9.03
N ASP A 97 -5.29 -8.85 -9.55
CA ASP A 97 -4.44 -7.85 -8.92
C ASP A 97 -5.14 -6.51 -8.74
N LEU A 98 -4.83 -5.86 -7.61
CA LEU A 98 -5.28 -4.54 -7.25
C LEU A 98 -4.06 -3.66 -6.97
N ASN A 99 -3.88 -2.63 -7.78
CA ASN A 99 -2.92 -1.56 -7.53
C ASN A 99 -3.61 -0.38 -6.84
N LEU A 100 -3.06 0.04 -5.71
CA LEU A 100 -3.48 1.18 -4.90
C LEU A 100 -2.40 2.26 -4.99
N THR A 101 -2.67 3.31 -5.75
CA THR A 101 -1.72 4.40 -5.95
C THR A 101 -2.02 5.57 -5.02
N TYR A 102 -1.06 5.90 -4.17
CA TYR A 102 -1.07 7.06 -3.27
C TYR A 102 -0.11 8.11 -3.82
N THR A 103 -0.57 9.35 -3.97
CA THR A 103 0.26 10.45 -4.47
C THR A 103 0.25 11.61 -3.48
N PHE A 104 1.44 11.99 -3.02
CA PHE A 104 1.66 13.10 -2.09
C PHE A 104 2.36 14.24 -2.80
N SER A 105 1.89 15.47 -2.66
CA SER A 105 2.58 16.65 -3.21
C SER A 105 2.77 17.74 -2.17
N ASN A 106 3.95 18.33 -2.15
CA ASN A 106 4.26 19.44 -1.26
C ASN A 106 3.96 20.78 -1.96
N THR A 107 2.91 21.44 -1.48
CA THR A 107 2.45 22.74 -1.99
C THR A 107 2.99 23.94 -1.20
N THR A 108 3.87 23.70 -0.23
CA THR A 108 4.49 24.73 0.61
C THR A 108 5.82 25.21 0.03
N THR A 109 6.48 26.13 0.74
CA THR A 109 7.84 26.59 0.42
C THR A 109 8.93 25.91 1.22
N GLU A 110 8.56 25.05 2.18
CA GLU A 110 9.49 24.31 3.05
C GLU A 110 9.43 22.82 2.73
N ALA A 111 10.50 22.08 3.01
CA ALA A 111 10.48 20.64 2.85
C ALA A 111 9.71 19.97 4.00
N PHE A 112 8.99 18.89 3.69
CA PHE A 112 8.56 17.94 4.71
C PHE A 112 9.71 16.94 4.93
N PRO A 113 10.31 16.89 6.13
CA PRO A 113 11.47 16.05 6.38
C PRO A 113 11.07 14.60 6.64
N ASN A 114 11.89 13.67 6.15
CA ASN A 114 11.85 12.24 6.50
C ASN A 114 10.41 11.68 6.60
N ILE A 115 9.66 11.81 5.50
CA ILE A 115 8.33 11.24 5.38
C ILE A 115 8.45 9.72 5.36
N LYS A 116 7.64 9.06 6.18
CA LYS A 116 7.40 7.63 6.07
C LYS A 116 5.95 7.35 5.75
N PHE A 117 5.74 6.41 4.84
CA PHE A 117 4.43 5.89 4.50
C PHE A 117 4.35 4.44 4.90
N PHE A 118 3.21 4.03 5.44
CA PHE A 118 2.93 2.63 5.76
C PHE A 118 1.59 2.23 5.16
N SER A 119 1.50 0.99 4.68
CA SER A 119 0.25 0.36 4.29
C SER A 119 -0.01 -0.81 5.20
N PHE A 120 -1.26 -0.98 5.61
CA PHE A 120 -1.74 -2.03 6.49
C PHE A 120 -2.87 -2.79 5.80
N LEU A 121 -2.82 -4.10 5.88
CA LEU A 121 -3.83 -5.01 5.36
C LEU A 121 -4.14 -6.07 6.41
N ASP A 122 -5.41 -6.14 6.78
CA ASP A 122 -6.00 -7.19 7.60
C ASP A 122 -7.06 -7.90 6.76
N THR A 123 -6.77 -9.16 6.43
CA THR A 123 -7.65 -10.01 5.65
C THR A 123 -7.89 -11.33 6.35
N ASP A 124 -9.12 -11.80 6.27
CA ASP A 124 -9.50 -13.17 6.63
C ASP A 124 -9.63 -13.94 5.31
N ILE A 125 -8.80 -14.97 5.11
CA ILE A 125 -8.82 -15.79 3.91
C ILE A 125 -9.38 -17.19 4.20
N ALA A 126 -10.26 -17.66 3.32
CA ALA A 126 -10.91 -18.96 3.47
C ALA A 126 -11.69 -19.12 4.80
N GLU A 127 -12.42 -18.07 5.19
CA GLU A 127 -13.24 -17.97 6.41
C GLU A 127 -14.18 -19.19 6.61
N SER A 128 -14.61 -19.82 5.51
CA SER A 128 -15.50 -21.00 5.53
C SER A 128 -14.88 -22.24 6.19
N ILE A 129 -13.56 -22.25 6.44
CA ILE A 129 -12.81 -23.34 7.07
C ILE A 129 -12.46 -23.00 8.53
N SER A 130 -11.70 -21.91 8.75
CA SER A 130 -11.29 -21.40 10.06
C SER A 130 -10.55 -20.08 9.85
N PRO A 131 -10.79 -19.02 10.62
CA PRO A 131 -10.06 -17.73 10.49
C PRO A 131 -8.78 -17.68 11.34
N PHE A 132 -8.22 -18.84 11.73
CA PHE A 132 -7.14 -18.94 12.73
C PHE A 132 -6.12 -20.02 12.35
N ASN A 133 -5.90 -20.20 11.06
CA ASN A 133 -5.00 -21.21 10.50
C ASN A 133 -4.13 -20.61 9.38
N GLU A 134 -3.89 -19.32 9.46
CA GLU A 134 -3.16 -18.57 8.46
C GLU A 134 -1.73 -18.32 8.92
N PHE A 135 -0.85 -18.08 7.94
CA PHE A 135 0.53 -17.77 8.21
C PHE A 135 1.08 -16.84 7.13
N GLY A 136 1.80 -15.81 7.56
CA GLY A 136 2.47 -14.91 6.64
C GLY A 136 3.94 -15.24 6.40
N GLN A 137 4.49 -14.83 5.26
CA GLN A 137 5.92 -14.93 4.96
C GLN A 137 6.44 -13.68 4.27
N ALA A 138 7.70 -13.34 4.56
CA ALA A 138 8.42 -12.27 3.88
C ALA A 138 9.42 -12.83 2.85
N PHE A 139 9.44 -12.23 1.67
CA PHE A 139 10.33 -12.63 0.58
C PHE A 139 11.00 -11.41 -0.07
N GLY A 140 12.12 -11.67 -0.75
CA GLY A 140 12.85 -10.65 -1.49
C GLY A 140 13.88 -9.89 -0.64
N THR A 141 14.19 -8.66 -1.05
CA THR A 141 15.19 -7.81 -0.41
C THR A 141 14.57 -6.45 -0.09
N ILE A 142 14.57 -6.08 1.19
CA ILE A 142 14.10 -4.75 1.62
C ILE A 142 14.97 -3.63 1.03
N GLY A 143 14.35 -2.47 0.87
CA GLY A 143 15.00 -1.24 0.47
C GLY A 143 16.08 -0.79 1.45
N SER A 144 16.97 0.07 0.98
CA SER A 144 18.09 0.60 1.76
C SER A 144 17.73 1.80 2.66
N GLY A 145 16.45 2.19 2.70
CA GLY A 145 15.92 3.33 3.48
C GLY A 145 15.59 4.54 2.59
N ALA A 146 15.73 5.74 3.15
CA ALA A 146 15.36 7.02 2.53
C ALA A 146 15.50 7.10 1.00
N ALA A 147 14.34 7.28 0.34
CA ALA A 147 14.18 7.44 -1.11
C ALA A 147 14.57 6.23 -1.97
N ASP A 148 14.71 5.05 -1.37
CA ASP A 148 14.68 3.77 -2.08
C ASP A 148 13.26 3.48 -2.57
N SER A 149 13.14 2.87 -3.76
CA SER A 149 11.85 2.51 -4.30
C SER A 149 11.23 1.32 -3.59
N ALA A 150 12.02 0.42 -3.01
CA ALA A 150 11.48 -0.75 -2.30
C ALA A 150 11.09 -0.41 -0.85
N PRO A 151 10.12 -1.13 -0.24
CA PRO A 151 9.84 -1.02 1.19
C PRO A 151 11.08 -1.36 2.02
N ASP A 152 11.42 -0.52 3.00
CA ASP A 152 12.56 -0.72 3.91
C ASP A 152 12.16 -1.26 5.29
N SER A 153 10.85 -1.33 5.56
CA SER A 153 10.32 -1.96 6.76
C SER A 153 9.05 -2.76 6.49
N TRP A 154 8.79 -3.79 7.29
CA TRP A 154 7.61 -4.64 7.17
C TRP A 154 7.26 -5.27 8.52
N GLU A 155 6.06 -5.81 8.62
CA GLU A 155 5.63 -6.59 9.78
C GLU A 155 4.52 -7.56 9.40
N ILE A 156 4.52 -8.73 10.01
CA ILE A 156 3.43 -9.72 9.94
C ILE A 156 3.07 -10.06 11.39
N ASP A 157 1.82 -9.84 11.75
CA ASP A 157 1.35 -10.04 13.12
C ASP A 157 -0.14 -10.33 13.16
N GLU A 158 -0.65 -10.74 14.32
CA GLU A 158 -2.08 -10.77 14.58
C GLU A 158 -2.61 -9.33 14.67
N PRO A 159 -3.78 -9.01 14.09
CA PRO A 159 -4.28 -7.63 14.00
C PRO A 159 -4.60 -6.95 15.35
N GLY A 160 -4.52 -7.66 16.48
CA GLY A 160 -4.60 -7.08 17.82
C GLY A 160 -5.74 -7.61 18.68
N PHE A 161 -6.42 -8.70 18.30
CA PHE A 161 -7.51 -9.29 19.06
C PHE A 161 -7.03 -10.05 20.30
N LEU A 162 -5.95 -10.81 20.18
CA LEU A 162 -5.36 -11.64 21.23
C LEU A 162 -3.94 -11.22 21.59
N PHE A 163 -3.12 -10.90 20.59
CA PHE A 163 -1.75 -10.41 20.73
C PHE A 163 -1.38 -9.52 19.54
N GLY A 164 -0.11 -9.16 19.45
CA GLY A 164 0.43 -8.37 18.36
C GLY A 164 0.53 -6.89 18.69
N ASP A 165 1.50 -6.24 18.04
CA ASP A 165 1.78 -4.82 18.22
C ASP A 165 1.91 -4.05 16.89
N ILE A 166 1.58 -4.67 15.76
CA ILE A 166 1.60 -4.05 14.43
C ILE A 166 0.88 -2.70 14.37
N PHE A 167 -0.32 -2.58 14.93
CA PHE A 167 -1.05 -1.31 14.95
C PHE A 167 -0.35 -0.25 15.80
N VAL A 168 0.26 -0.66 16.92
CA VAL A 168 1.06 0.23 17.77
C VAL A 168 2.32 0.66 17.02
N ASN A 169 2.99 -0.24 16.31
CA ASN A 169 4.18 0.03 15.51
C ASN A 169 3.88 0.98 14.34
N LEU A 170 2.73 0.84 13.68
CA LEU A 170 2.22 1.77 12.67
C LEU A 170 2.02 3.19 13.24
N LEU A 171 1.35 3.30 14.40
CA LEU A 171 1.16 4.58 15.08
C LEU A 171 2.49 5.22 15.53
N LEU A 172 3.46 4.40 15.96
CA LEU A 172 4.82 4.83 16.31
C LEU A 172 5.68 5.18 15.08
N GLY A 173 5.29 4.73 13.89
CA GLY A 173 6.05 4.92 12.65
C GLY A 173 7.31 4.06 12.57
N THR A 174 7.27 2.87 13.18
CA THR A 174 8.40 1.94 13.30
C THR A 174 7.94 0.48 13.30
N LEU A 175 7.80 -0.11 12.11
CA LEU A 175 7.66 -1.57 11.96
C LEU A 175 8.98 -2.28 12.30
N ASP A 176 8.91 -3.53 12.76
CA ASP A 176 10.06 -4.19 13.38
C ASP A 176 10.77 -5.26 12.52
N ASN A 177 10.29 -5.51 11.30
CA ASN A 177 10.80 -6.52 10.36
C ASN A 177 10.72 -7.95 10.89
N THR A 178 9.64 -8.27 11.58
CA THR A 178 9.38 -9.62 12.10
C THR A 178 8.05 -10.20 11.64
N ASN A 179 7.97 -11.53 11.78
CA ASN A 179 6.71 -12.24 11.78
C ASN A 179 6.49 -12.79 13.19
N ALA A 180 5.47 -12.28 13.87
CA ALA A 180 5.13 -12.67 15.24
C ALA A 180 4.27 -13.94 15.32
N ILE A 181 3.72 -14.42 14.20
CA ILE A 181 2.88 -15.62 14.11
C ILE A 181 3.76 -16.84 13.83
N PRO A 182 3.90 -17.80 14.75
CA PRO A 182 4.70 -18.99 14.50
C PRO A 182 3.95 -19.94 13.55
N GLN A 183 4.61 -20.45 12.51
CA GLN A 183 4.00 -21.42 11.57
C GLN A 183 3.43 -22.67 12.27
N THR A 184 3.96 -23.06 13.43
CA THR A 184 3.47 -24.20 14.23
C THR A 184 2.21 -23.90 15.05
N PHE A 185 1.86 -22.62 15.17
CA PHE A 185 0.69 -22.11 15.88
C PHE A 185 0.11 -20.96 15.04
N PRO A 186 -0.43 -21.28 13.84
CA PRO A 186 -1.01 -20.29 12.97
C PRO A 186 -2.23 -19.66 13.65
N GLU A 187 -2.49 -18.42 13.30
CA GLU A 187 -3.56 -17.56 13.83
C GLU A 187 -4.06 -16.68 12.68
N ASP A 188 -4.86 -15.67 13.00
CA ASP A 188 -5.24 -14.59 12.08
C ASP A 188 -4.00 -13.75 11.69
N VAL A 189 -3.92 -13.31 10.43
CA VAL A 189 -2.75 -12.63 9.86
C VAL A 189 -3.13 -11.24 9.35
N SER A 190 -2.37 -10.26 9.83
CA SER A 190 -2.28 -8.94 9.23
C SER A 190 -0.87 -8.66 8.72
N MET A 191 -0.77 -7.81 7.72
CA MET A 191 0.48 -7.47 7.04
C MET A 191 0.65 -5.96 6.94
N ALA A 192 1.89 -5.50 7.11
CA ALA A 192 2.24 -4.10 6.87
C ALA A 192 3.53 -3.94 6.08
N LEU A 193 3.55 -2.95 5.19
CA LEU A 193 4.74 -2.48 4.47
C LEU A 193 5.02 -1.03 4.85
N GLY A 194 6.28 -0.68 5.05
CA GLY A 194 6.74 0.67 5.37
C GLY A 194 7.81 1.17 4.39
N PHE A 195 7.70 2.44 4.02
CA PHE A 195 8.56 3.14 3.10
C PHE A 195 9.09 4.43 3.75
N ASP A 196 10.40 4.56 3.86
CA ASP A 196 11.13 5.79 4.13
C ASP A 196 11.30 6.56 2.82
N LEU A 197 10.42 7.52 2.61
CA LEU A 197 10.36 8.32 1.39
C LEU A 197 11.37 9.48 1.41
N GLY A 198 12.12 9.65 2.50
CA GLY A 198 13.07 10.75 2.67
C GLY A 198 12.38 12.13 2.73
N ASN A 199 13.03 13.16 2.20
CA ASN A 199 12.49 14.51 2.22
C ASN A 199 11.63 14.78 0.99
N LEU A 200 10.45 15.37 1.19
CA LEU A 200 9.62 15.89 0.11
C LEU A 200 9.80 17.40 0.01
N ASN A 201 10.60 17.85 -0.96
CA ASN A 201 10.91 19.26 -1.16
C ASN A 201 9.72 20.02 -1.78
N PRO A 202 9.72 21.36 -1.73
CA PRO A 202 8.69 22.17 -2.40
C PRO A 202 8.49 21.78 -3.85
N LEU A 203 7.22 21.62 -4.25
CA LEU A 203 6.79 21.23 -5.61
C LEU A 203 7.20 19.81 -6.05
N GLU A 204 7.78 19.00 -5.17
CA GLU A 204 7.94 17.57 -5.43
C GLU A 204 6.63 16.82 -5.24
N THR A 205 6.55 15.69 -5.92
CA THR A 205 5.49 14.70 -5.79
C THR A 205 6.14 13.34 -5.51
N ILE A 206 5.65 12.63 -4.51
CA ILE A 206 5.98 11.21 -4.28
C ILE A 206 4.76 10.38 -4.65
N THR A 207 4.99 9.26 -5.32
CA THR A 207 3.99 8.23 -5.58
C THR A 207 4.40 6.94 -4.89
N VAL A 208 3.46 6.31 -4.18
CA VAL A 208 3.60 4.97 -3.61
C VAL A 208 2.52 4.09 -4.22
N ASP A 209 2.93 2.97 -4.79
CA ASP A 209 2.05 1.92 -5.30
C ASP A 209 2.07 0.75 -4.32
N ILE A 210 0.91 0.38 -3.80
CA ILE A 210 0.69 -0.86 -3.05
C ILE A 210 -0.06 -1.82 -3.95
N PHE A 211 0.46 -3.04 -4.06
CA PHE A 211 -0.03 -4.05 -4.98
C PHE A 211 -0.45 -5.29 -4.23
N LEU A 212 -1.71 -5.66 -4.39
CA LEU A 212 -2.33 -6.82 -3.77
C LEU A 212 -2.70 -7.83 -4.86
N SER A 213 -2.34 -9.09 -4.68
CA SER A 213 -2.52 -10.14 -5.71
C SER A 213 -3.00 -11.47 -5.12
N GLU A 214 -3.85 -12.17 -5.85
CA GLU A 214 -4.38 -13.51 -5.48
C GLU A 214 -3.69 -14.67 -6.20
N ASP A 215 -2.86 -14.38 -7.20
CA ASP A 215 -2.21 -15.36 -8.05
C ASP A 215 -0.68 -15.28 -8.00
N SER A 216 -0.18 -14.67 -6.92
CA SER A 216 1.23 -14.57 -6.55
C SER A 216 2.07 -13.64 -7.42
N ASP A 217 1.42 -12.74 -8.16
CA ASP A 217 2.09 -11.63 -8.81
C ASP A 217 2.51 -10.57 -7.78
N PHE A 218 3.59 -9.85 -8.08
CA PHE A 218 4.11 -8.80 -7.23
C PHE A 218 4.88 -7.75 -8.04
N ILE A 219 5.04 -6.57 -7.44
CA ILE A 219 5.89 -5.49 -7.96
C ILE A 219 7.07 -5.23 -7.03
N GLY A 220 8.12 -4.60 -7.55
CA GLY A 220 9.32 -4.29 -6.77
C GLY A 220 10.17 -5.52 -6.39
N ASP A 221 10.97 -5.37 -5.33
CA ASP A 221 11.98 -6.34 -4.91
C ASP A 221 11.65 -7.06 -3.59
N PHE A 222 10.59 -6.64 -2.90
CA PHE A 222 10.16 -7.17 -1.60
C PHE A 222 8.64 -7.34 -1.55
N PHE A 223 8.17 -8.44 -0.97
CA PHE A 223 6.76 -8.72 -0.80
C PHE A 223 6.50 -9.61 0.42
N LEU A 224 5.27 -9.53 0.92
CA LEU A 224 4.72 -10.39 1.95
C LEU A 224 3.67 -11.30 1.32
N THR A 225 3.51 -12.50 1.86
CA THR A 225 2.39 -13.37 1.53
C THR A 225 1.63 -13.73 2.78
N GLN A 226 0.35 -14.03 2.64
CA GLN A 226 -0.52 -14.66 3.64
C GLN A 226 -1.14 -15.90 3.00
N GLU A 227 -1.01 -17.05 3.66
CA GLU A 227 -1.51 -18.33 3.17
C GLU A 227 -2.34 -19.05 4.25
N ASP A 228 -3.41 -19.72 3.86
CA ASP A 228 -4.12 -20.67 4.71
C ASP A 228 -3.37 -22.01 4.74
N LEU A 229 -3.00 -22.48 5.95
CA LEU A 229 -2.24 -23.72 6.12
C LEU A 229 -3.07 -25.01 6.02
N ASN A 230 -4.38 -24.91 5.76
CA ASN A 230 -5.22 -26.06 5.46
C ASN A 230 -4.82 -26.65 4.10
N PRO A 231 -4.47 -27.95 4.01
CA PRO A 231 -4.06 -28.59 2.76
C PRO A 231 -5.12 -28.61 1.64
N LEU A 232 -6.37 -28.25 1.94
CA LEU A 232 -7.46 -28.13 0.98
C LEU A 232 -7.70 -26.69 0.52
N SER A 233 -7.09 -25.71 1.18
CA SER A 233 -7.15 -24.31 0.80
C SER A 233 -6.08 -24.00 -0.25
N LEU A 234 -6.44 -23.13 -1.18
CA LEU A 234 -5.52 -22.52 -2.15
C LEU A 234 -5.50 -21.01 -1.99
N ALA A 235 -6.08 -20.49 -0.89
CA ALA A 235 -6.16 -19.07 -0.66
C ALA A 235 -4.77 -18.53 -0.29
N SER A 236 -4.35 -17.51 -1.03
CA SER A 236 -3.10 -16.82 -0.83
C SER A 236 -3.29 -15.37 -1.25
N ILE A 237 -2.74 -14.45 -0.48
CA ILE A 237 -2.65 -13.03 -0.84
C ILE A 237 -1.19 -12.64 -0.84
N THR A 238 -0.76 -11.94 -1.89
CA THR A 238 0.55 -11.29 -1.95
C THR A 238 0.37 -9.79 -1.79
N MET A 239 1.11 -9.18 -0.85
CA MET A 239 1.21 -7.74 -0.67
C MET A 239 2.62 -7.28 -1.03
N SER A 240 2.74 -6.37 -1.99
CA SER A 240 4.00 -5.79 -2.43
C SER A 240 3.84 -4.30 -2.69
N GLY A 241 4.94 -3.61 -3.01
CA GLY A 241 4.83 -2.20 -3.36
C GLY A 241 6.14 -1.58 -3.80
N GLN A 242 6.02 -0.38 -4.34
CA GLN A 242 7.16 0.44 -4.74
C GLN A 242 6.85 1.93 -4.61
N SER A 243 7.88 2.75 -4.44
CA SER A 243 7.77 4.20 -4.42
C SER A 243 8.56 4.85 -5.55
N SER A 244 8.18 6.07 -5.93
CA SER A 244 8.94 6.91 -6.83
C SER A 244 8.78 8.38 -6.48
N ILE A 245 9.83 9.18 -6.73
CA ILE A 245 9.83 10.62 -6.48
C ILE A 245 9.97 11.34 -7.82
N GLN A 246 9.03 12.23 -8.10
CA GLN A 246 9.05 13.10 -9.26
C GLN A 246 9.20 14.57 -8.84
N GLN A 247 10.23 15.23 -9.39
CA GLN A 247 10.30 16.69 -9.35
C GLN A 247 9.41 17.28 -10.44
N ASN A 248 8.46 18.13 -10.05
CA ASN A 248 7.80 18.99 -11.02
C ASN A 248 8.84 19.98 -11.54
N SER A 249 9.21 19.84 -12.81
CA SER A 249 10.13 20.79 -13.44
C SER A 249 9.54 22.19 -13.37
N ILE A 250 10.18 23.07 -12.60
CA ILE A 250 9.88 24.51 -12.69
C ILE A 250 10.28 24.93 -14.10
N PRO A 251 9.36 25.46 -14.94
CA PRO A 251 9.74 25.95 -16.25
C PRO A 251 10.83 27.00 -16.05
N GLU A 252 12.02 26.74 -16.60
CA GLU A 252 13.09 27.74 -16.51
C GLU A 252 12.53 29.06 -17.06
N PRO A 253 12.67 30.18 -16.33
CA PRO A 253 12.24 31.47 -16.83
C PRO A 253 12.93 31.67 -18.16
N ASN A 254 12.15 31.86 -19.23
CA ASN A 254 12.66 31.91 -20.59
C ASN A 254 13.87 32.86 -20.65
N THR A 255 15.07 32.28 -20.73
CA THR A 255 16.34 33.01 -20.58
C THR A 255 16.42 34.13 -21.62
N TRP A 256 15.79 33.95 -22.78
CA TRP A 256 15.67 34.97 -23.81
C TRP A 256 14.76 36.12 -23.41
N LEU A 257 13.66 35.87 -22.70
CA LEU A 257 12.79 36.91 -22.16
C LEU A 257 13.51 37.73 -21.08
N LEU A 258 14.25 37.07 -20.19
CA LEU A 258 15.03 37.76 -19.15
C LEU A 258 16.19 38.58 -19.76
N LEU A 259 16.87 38.03 -20.76
CA LEU A 259 17.95 38.72 -21.47
C LEU A 259 17.43 39.91 -22.29
N THR A 260 16.32 39.75 -23.02
CA THR A 260 15.75 40.84 -23.83
C THR A 260 15.19 41.96 -22.96
N THR A 261 14.49 41.64 -21.88
CA THR A 261 14.01 42.65 -20.92
C THR A 261 15.18 43.37 -20.24
N GLY A 262 16.25 42.64 -19.87
CA GLY A 262 17.48 43.22 -19.34
C GLY A 262 18.15 44.20 -20.32
N LEU A 263 18.26 43.84 -21.60
CA LEU A 263 18.85 44.70 -22.63
C LEU A 263 17.99 45.95 -22.93
N ILE A 264 16.66 45.81 -22.95
CA ILE A 264 15.73 46.95 -23.11
C ILE A 264 15.86 47.93 -21.95
N ALA A 265 15.92 47.43 -20.71
CA ALA A 265 16.11 48.26 -19.53
C ALA A 265 17.45 49.00 -19.57
N LEU A 266 18.53 48.32 -19.96
CA LEU A 266 19.86 48.93 -20.11
C LEU A 266 19.88 50.01 -21.20
N GLY A 267 19.25 49.74 -22.35
CA GLY A 267 19.12 50.70 -23.46
C GLY A 267 18.30 51.94 -23.09
N GLY A 268 17.22 51.77 -22.31
CA GLY A 268 16.38 52.86 -21.82
C GLY A 268 17.07 53.78 -20.81
N ILE A 269 18.05 53.28 -20.04
CA ILE A 269 18.85 54.09 -19.11
C ILE A 269 19.87 54.96 -19.88
N LEU A 270 20.42 54.45 -20.98
CA LEU A 270 21.41 55.17 -21.79
C LEU A 270 20.81 56.36 -22.56
N THR A 271 19.52 56.33 -22.88
CA THR A 271 18.85 57.41 -23.61
C THR A 271 18.36 58.56 -22.73
N LYS A 272 18.31 58.39 -21.40
CA LYS A 272 17.89 59.43 -20.43
C LYS A 272 18.99 60.42 -20.01
N LYS A 273 20.23 60.27 -20.51
CA LYS A 273 21.38 61.13 -20.17
C LYS A 273 21.68 62.25 -21.19
N LYS A 274 20.68 62.69 -21.97
CA LYS A 274 20.79 63.87 -22.84
C LYS A 274 19.81 64.94 -22.46
#